data_AF-A0A539DJD6-F1
#
_entry.id   AF-A0A539DJD6-F1
#
_cell.length_a   1.000
_cell.length_b   1.000
_cell.length_c   1.000
_cell.angle_alpha   90.00
_cell.angle_beta   90.00
_cell.angle_gamma   90.00
#
_symmetry.space_group_name_H-M   'P 1'
#
loop_
_entity.id
_entity.type
_entity.pdbx_description
1 polymer ?
#
loop_
_entity_poly.entity_id
_entity_poly.type
_entity_poly.pdbx_seq_one_letter_code
_entity_poly.pdbx_strand_id
1 'polypeptide(L)'
;MRPLRRPPWLRRVAQPASRVLNASGDLSFRECPSIRPAGALLLVGALALLTALPAAAHEPLWGETPSVFGFGVLHPEVRFGYRDAGATRRGGIRQRLFESETMLQYAPSIALNLMLEIPWMESVRESRGRRVSIGGLGDIELLAKRRFFVRQSEGLNVQQSLIYGVKLPTGADSHRDVTGRRADPHDQPGTGNPG
;
A
#
# COMPACT_ATOMS: atom_id res chain seq x y z
N MET A 1 24.58 8.75 63.09
CA MET A 1 23.23 9.31 62.84
C MET A 1 23.29 10.82 63.08
N ARG A 2 23.09 11.63 62.05
CA ARG A 2 23.10 13.11 62.09
C ARG A 2 21.80 13.64 61.48
N PRO A 3 21.18 14.71 62.03
CA PRO A 3 19.85 15.15 61.63
C PRO A 3 19.84 16.07 60.41
N LEU A 4 18.66 16.10 59.77
CA LEU A 4 18.25 16.79 58.56
C LEU A 4 18.48 18.31 58.54
N ARG A 5 18.88 18.85 57.38
CA ARG A 5 18.67 20.26 56.99
C ARG A 5 17.70 20.33 55.82
N ARG A 6 16.55 20.99 56.02
CA ARG A 6 15.58 21.34 54.97
C ARG A 6 16.00 22.64 54.27
N PRO A 7 15.86 22.76 52.94
CA PRO A 7 16.13 24.00 52.21
C PRO A 7 14.97 25.02 52.32
N PRO A 8 15.24 26.35 52.18
CA PRO A 8 14.41 27.41 52.76
C PRO A 8 13.51 28.20 51.78
N TRP A 9 13.05 27.65 50.66
CA TRP A 9 12.35 28.43 49.63
C TRP A 9 10.80 28.33 49.63
N LEU A 10 10.19 28.01 50.78
CA LEU A 10 8.76 28.21 51.01
C LEU A 10 8.50 29.61 51.59
N ARG A 11 8.18 30.58 50.72
CA ARG A 11 7.36 31.73 51.11
C ARG A 11 6.15 31.84 50.18
N ARG A 12 4.97 31.74 50.82
CA ARG A 12 3.63 32.01 50.31
C ARG A 12 3.42 33.51 50.08
N VAL A 13 2.21 33.79 49.55
CA VAL A 13 1.41 35.03 49.63
C VAL A 13 1.56 35.86 48.33
N ALA A 14 0.52 36.22 47.56
CA ALA A 14 -0.90 36.39 47.82
C ALA A 14 -1.76 36.17 46.55
N GLN A 15 -2.99 35.66 46.71
CA GLN A 15 -4.15 36.12 45.94
C GLN A 15 -4.65 37.43 46.59
N PRO A 16 -5.14 38.43 45.83
CA PRO A 16 -6.56 38.45 45.49
C PRO A 16 -6.92 39.17 44.18
N ALA A 17 -8.24 39.25 43.94
CA ALA A 17 -8.97 40.15 43.04
C ALA A 17 -9.25 39.62 41.62
N SER A 18 -10.33 38.84 41.57
CA SER A 18 -11.33 38.87 40.50
C SER A 18 -11.55 40.30 39.97
N ARG A 19 -11.20 40.54 38.71
CA ARG A 19 -11.69 41.68 37.94
C ARG A 19 -12.42 41.13 36.72
N VAL A 20 -13.74 41.04 36.85
CA VAL A 20 -14.67 40.88 35.74
C VAL A 20 -14.58 42.17 34.92
N LEU A 21 -13.91 42.09 33.78
CA LEU A 21 -13.98 43.10 32.73
C LEU A 21 -15.00 42.60 31.71
N ASN A 22 -16.24 43.07 31.88
CA ASN A 22 -17.17 43.20 30.77
C ASN A 22 -16.55 44.18 29.77
N ALA A 23 -16.00 43.64 28.69
CA ALA A 23 -15.79 44.38 27.46
C ALA A 23 -16.62 43.68 26.38
N SER A 24 -17.86 44.13 26.27
CA SER A 24 -18.68 44.08 25.07
C SER A 24 -17.91 44.76 23.93
N GLY A 25 -17.01 44.00 23.32
CA GLY A 25 -16.38 44.36 22.06
C GLY A 25 -17.14 43.65 20.96
N ASP A 26 -17.85 44.43 20.16
CA ASP A 26 -18.49 44.01 18.92
C ASP A 26 -17.53 43.18 18.07
N LEU A 27 -17.71 41.87 18.11
CA LEU A 27 -17.22 40.97 17.07
C LEU A 27 -18.07 41.25 15.84
N SER A 28 -17.70 42.30 15.11
CA SER A 28 -18.07 42.44 13.71
C SER A 28 -17.62 41.17 13.00
N PHE A 29 -18.57 40.26 12.82
CA PHE A 29 -18.46 39.16 11.89
C PHE A 29 -18.24 39.80 10.52
N ARG A 30 -16.97 39.94 10.12
CA ARG A 30 -16.64 40.15 8.73
C ARG A 30 -17.16 38.92 8.00
N GLU A 31 -18.24 39.15 7.29
CA GLU A 31 -18.90 38.25 6.37
C GLU A 31 -17.81 37.49 5.58
N CYS A 32 -17.71 36.19 5.84
CA CYS A 32 -17.01 35.30 4.93
C CYS A 32 -17.66 35.47 3.55
N PRO A 33 -16.87 35.64 2.47
CA PRO A 33 -17.43 35.74 1.14
C PRO A 33 -18.33 34.53 0.91
N SER A 34 -19.61 34.81 0.66
CA SER A 34 -20.65 33.84 0.41
C SER A 34 -20.21 32.91 -0.71
N ILE A 35 -19.85 31.68 -0.34
CA ILE A 35 -19.71 30.59 -1.30
C ILE A 35 -21.10 30.44 -1.92
N ARG A 36 -21.23 30.91 -3.17
CA ARG A 36 -22.50 30.90 -3.90
C ARG A 36 -23.05 29.46 -3.90
N PRO A 37 -24.33 29.24 -3.56
CA PRO A 37 -24.92 27.90 -3.45
C PRO A 37 -24.85 27.10 -4.77
N ALA A 38 -24.67 27.79 -5.90
CA ALA A 38 -24.45 27.19 -7.21
C ALA A 38 -23.17 26.32 -7.28
N GLY A 39 -22.10 26.70 -6.56
CA GLY A 39 -20.85 25.93 -6.55
C GLY A 39 -20.97 24.62 -5.78
N ALA A 40 -21.69 24.64 -4.65
CA ALA A 40 -21.96 23.44 -3.86
C ALA A 40 -22.83 22.43 -4.63
N LEU A 41 -23.85 22.91 -5.36
CA LEU A 41 -24.73 22.07 -6.18
C LEU A 41 -23.99 21.41 -7.35
N LEU A 42 -23.06 22.12 -8.01
CA LEU A 42 -22.22 21.53 -9.07
C LEU A 42 -21.30 20.45 -8.55
N LEU A 43 -20.72 20.64 -7.36
CA LEU A 43 -19.80 19.69 -6.75
C LEU A 43 -20.53 18.43 -6.27
N VAL A 44 -21.73 18.58 -5.69
CA VAL A 44 -22.61 17.45 -5.31
C VAL A 44 -23.13 16.72 -6.56
N GLY A 45 -23.50 17.46 -7.62
CA GLY A 45 -23.93 16.86 -8.90
C GLY A 45 -22.81 16.08 -9.59
N ALA A 46 -21.58 16.61 -9.60
CA ALA A 46 -20.41 15.91 -10.14
C ALA A 46 -20.04 14.67 -9.32
N LEU A 47 -20.12 14.75 -7.98
CA LEU A 47 -19.88 13.61 -7.11
C LEU A 47 -20.95 12.52 -7.26
N ALA A 48 -22.23 12.91 -7.42
CA ALA A 48 -23.32 11.99 -7.69
C ALA A 48 -23.16 11.30 -9.05
N LEU A 49 -22.71 12.01 -10.09
CA LEU A 49 -22.40 11.42 -11.40
C LEU A 49 -21.24 10.40 -11.31
N LEU A 50 -20.22 10.68 -10.50
CA LEU A 50 -19.11 9.75 -10.27
C LEU A 50 -19.54 8.48 -9.52
N THR A 51 -20.53 8.58 -8.61
CA THR A 51 -21.11 7.40 -7.94
C THR A 51 -22.11 6.62 -8.79
N ALA A 52 -22.64 7.22 -9.87
CA ALA A 52 -23.59 6.58 -10.77
C ALA A 52 -22.92 5.72 -11.84
N LEU A 53 -21.59 5.77 -11.97
CA LEU A 53 -20.87 4.80 -12.78
C LEU A 53 -20.95 3.44 -12.10
N PRO A 54 -21.48 2.40 -12.76
CA PRO A 54 -21.46 1.05 -12.19
C PRO A 54 -20.00 0.72 -11.91
N ALA A 55 -19.70 0.48 -10.63
CA ALA A 55 -18.44 -0.12 -10.22
C ALA A 55 -18.43 -1.56 -10.77
N ALA A 56 -18.06 -1.72 -12.03
CA ALA A 56 -17.64 -2.99 -12.57
C ALA A 56 -16.31 -3.31 -11.89
N ALA A 57 -16.39 -3.80 -10.65
CA ALA A 57 -15.30 -4.47 -9.97
C ALA A 57 -15.02 -5.72 -10.81
N HIS A 58 -14.18 -5.57 -11.82
CA HIS A 58 -13.66 -6.68 -12.57
C HIS A 58 -12.87 -7.50 -11.57
N GLU A 59 -13.32 -8.73 -11.30
CA GLU A 59 -12.55 -9.66 -10.47
C GLU A 59 -11.14 -9.79 -11.05
N PRO A 60 -10.11 -9.84 -10.20
CA PRO A 60 -8.75 -10.07 -10.68
C PRO A 60 -8.73 -11.38 -11.47
N LEU A 61 -8.46 -11.27 -12.77
CA LEU A 61 -8.49 -12.39 -13.71
C LEU A 61 -7.49 -13.48 -13.33
N TRP A 62 -6.35 -13.05 -12.80
CA TRP A 62 -5.35 -13.92 -12.20
C TRP A 62 -5.69 -14.03 -10.72
N GLY A 63 -6.45 -15.08 -10.42
CA GLY A 63 -6.99 -15.42 -9.12
C GLY A 63 -7.60 -16.81 -9.18
N GLU A 64 -8.37 -17.19 -8.16
CA GLU A 64 -8.96 -18.53 -8.02
C GLU A 64 -10.02 -18.85 -9.08
N THR A 65 -10.50 -17.85 -9.82
CA THR A 65 -11.56 -18.05 -10.81
C THR A 65 -11.02 -18.67 -12.10
N PRO A 66 -11.78 -19.54 -12.77
CA PRO A 66 -11.35 -20.17 -14.03
C PRO A 66 -11.52 -19.28 -15.27
N SER A 67 -11.86 -18.01 -15.09
CA SER A 67 -12.16 -17.08 -16.19
C SER A 67 -10.92 -16.70 -16.99
N VAL A 68 -11.11 -16.45 -18.29
CA VAL A 68 -10.10 -15.90 -19.21
C VAL A 68 -10.69 -14.71 -19.95
N PHE A 69 -9.85 -13.84 -20.50
CA PHE A 69 -10.34 -12.66 -21.22
C PHE A 69 -10.92 -13.07 -22.58
N GLY A 70 -11.66 -12.14 -23.18
CA GLY A 70 -12.04 -12.25 -24.60
C GLY A 70 -10.81 -12.17 -25.52
N PHE A 71 -10.97 -12.64 -26.76
CA PHE A 71 -9.91 -12.57 -27.77
C PHE A 71 -9.45 -11.12 -28.01
N GLY A 72 -8.13 -10.92 -28.06
CA GLY A 72 -7.51 -9.64 -28.39
C GLY A 72 -7.42 -8.64 -27.24
N VAL A 73 -7.83 -9.01 -26.03
CA VAL A 73 -7.75 -8.12 -24.86
C VAL A 73 -6.30 -7.96 -24.41
N LEU A 74 -5.90 -6.70 -24.23
CA LEU A 74 -4.66 -6.29 -23.55
C LEU A 74 -5.06 -5.61 -22.22
N HIS A 75 -4.49 -6.08 -21.12
CA HIS A 75 -4.84 -5.58 -19.78
C HIS A 75 -3.57 -5.32 -18.97
N PRO A 76 -3.12 -4.05 -18.88
CA PRO A 76 -2.08 -3.66 -17.94
C PRO A 76 -2.67 -3.53 -16.53
N GLU A 77 -2.00 -4.11 -15.54
CA GLU A 77 -2.38 -4.04 -14.13
C GLU A 77 -1.14 -3.67 -13.30
N VAL A 78 -1.31 -2.83 -12.28
CA VAL A 78 -0.24 -2.50 -11.34
C VAL A 78 -0.74 -2.75 -9.93
N ARG A 79 -0.03 -3.59 -9.18
CA ARG A 79 -0.30 -3.85 -7.76
C ARG A 79 0.77 -3.21 -6.90
N PHE A 80 0.36 -2.75 -5.73
CA PHE A 80 1.25 -2.20 -4.71
C PHE A 80 1.02 -2.94 -3.40
N GLY A 81 2.10 -3.46 -2.83
CA GLY A 81 2.14 -4.10 -1.53
C GLY A 81 2.96 -3.26 -0.55
N TYR A 82 2.50 -3.18 0.70
CA TYR A 82 3.29 -2.62 1.78
C TYR A 82 3.17 -3.52 3.01
N ARG A 83 4.32 -3.89 3.58
CA ARG A 83 4.41 -4.71 4.80
C ARG A 83 5.33 -4.03 5.78
N ASP A 84 4.91 -3.95 7.04
CA ASP A 84 5.72 -3.45 8.15
C ASP A 84 5.83 -4.55 9.20
N ALA A 85 6.95 -5.26 9.20
CA ALA A 85 7.32 -6.19 10.26
C ALA A 85 7.87 -5.38 11.44
N GLY A 86 7.04 -5.23 12.47
CA GLY A 86 7.37 -4.48 13.68
C GLY A 86 8.54 -5.08 14.48
N ALA A 87 9.13 -4.27 15.35
CA ALA A 87 10.28 -4.68 16.16
C ALA A 87 9.91 -5.69 17.26
N THR A 88 10.65 -6.80 17.34
CA THR A 88 10.64 -7.68 18.52
C THR A 88 11.12 -6.92 19.77
N ARG A 89 10.38 -7.02 20.89
CA ARG A 89 10.69 -6.31 22.14
C ARG A 89 12.12 -6.64 22.60
N ARG A 90 12.95 -5.60 22.81
CA ARG A 90 14.41 -5.58 23.14
C ARG A 90 15.36 -5.33 21.97
N GLY A 91 15.20 -4.20 21.28
CA GLY A 91 16.13 -3.78 20.22
C GLY A 91 15.93 -4.48 18.88
N GLY A 92 14.69 -4.92 18.62
CA GLY A 92 14.30 -5.66 17.43
C GLY A 92 14.56 -4.91 16.14
N ILE A 93 14.79 -5.70 15.09
CA ILE A 93 14.89 -5.24 13.71
C ILE A 93 13.48 -4.85 13.27
N ARG A 94 13.31 -3.62 12.79
CA ARG A 94 12.10 -3.22 12.06
C ARG A 94 12.38 -3.38 10.58
N GLN A 95 11.49 -4.03 9.85
CA GLN A 95 11.63 -4.20 8.40
C GLN A 95 10.36 -3.72 7.73
N ARG A 96 10.50 -2.78 6.79
CA ARG A 96 9.43 -2.36 5.90
C ARG A 96 9.73 -2.87 4.52
N LEU A 97 8.75 -3.47 3.88
CA LEU A 97 8.86 -3.97 2.52
C LEU A 97 7.79 -3.27 1.68
N PHE A 98 8.23 -2.66 0.59
CA PHE A 98 7.36 -2.12 -0.44
C PHE A 98 7.52 -2.96 -1.69
N GLU A 99 6.40 -3.36 -2.28
CA GLU A 99 6.32 -4.21 -3.45
C GLU A 99 5.49 -3.47 -4.50
N SER A 100 5.95 -3.48 -5.75
CA SER A 100 5.19 -3.00 -6.89
C SER A 100 5.29 -4.02 -8.00
N GLU A 101 4.15 -4.58 -8.41
CA GLU A 101 4.08 -5.58 -9.46
C GLU A 101 3.42 -4.93 -10.67
N THR A 102 4.13 -4.88 -11.79
CA THR A 102 3.55 -4.47 -13.07
C THR A 102 3.25 -5.72 -13.88
N MET A 103 1.99 -5.95 -14.18
CA MET A 103 1.52 -7.08 -14.98
C MET A 103 1.04 -6.58 -16.34
N LEU A 104 1.44 -7.28 -17.39
CA LEU A 104 0.92 -7.11 -18.73
C LEU A 104 0.25 -8.41 -19.17
N GLN A 105 -1.06 -8.37 -19.35
CA GLN A 105 -1.84 -9.55 -19.72
C GLN A 105 -2.33 -9.42 -21.16
N TYR A 106 -2.25 -10.52 -21.91
CA TYR A 106 -2.70 -10.59 -23.30
C TYR A 106 -3.47 -11.87 -23.57
N ALA A 107 -4.60 -11.75 -24.27
CA ALA A 107 -5.51 -12.86 -24.57
C ALA A 107 -5.52 -13.20 -26.06
N PRO A 108 -4.59 -14.03 -26.55
CA PRO A 108 -4.55 -14.43 -27.96
C PRO A 108 -5.74 -15.30 -28.38
N SER A 109 -6.52 -15.84 -27.44
CA SER A 109 -7.73 -16.62 -27.72
C SER A 109 -8.70 -16.58 -26.53
N ILE A 110 -9.95 -17.00 -26.76
CA ILE A 110 -10.96 -17.16 -25.69
C ILE A 110 -10.66 -18.31 -24.71
N ALA A 111 -9.54 -19.02 -24.89
CA ALA A 111 -9.15 -20.17 -24.07
C ALA A 111 -7.77 -19.98 -23.43
N LEU A 112 -7.02 -18.93 -23.78
CA LEU A 112 -5.64 -18.72 -23.36
C LEU A 112 -5.40 -17.25 -23.04
N ASN A 113 -4.87 -17.01 -21.84
CA ASN A 113 -4.28 -15.75 -21.45
C ASN A 113 -2.79 -15.94 -21.16
N LEU A 114 -1.99 -14.97 -21.58
CA LEU A 114 -0.59 -14.83 -21.24
C LEU A 114 -0.46 -13.65 -20.27
N MET A 115 0.47 -13.74 -19.34
CA MET A 115 0.80 -12.66 -18.42
C MET A 115 2.30 -12.56 -18.24
N LEU A 116 2.82 -11.35 -18.39
CA LEU A 116 4.17 -10.99 -18.01
C LEU A 116 4.09 -10.18 -16.72
N GLU A 117 4.79 -10.60 -15.68
CA GLU A 117 4.84 -9.93 -14.39
C GLU A 117 6.26 -9.44 -14.11
N ILE A 118 6.36 -8.16 -13.78
CA ILE A 118 7.61 -7.46 -13.51
C ILE A 118 7.54 -6.90 -12.09
N PRO A 119 8.11 -7.60 -11.09
CA PRO A 119 8.12 -7.13 -9.72
C PRO A 119 9.27 -6.17 -9.46
N TRP A 120 9.00 -5.12 -8.69
CA TRP A 120 9.95 -4.22 -8.07
C TRP A 120 9.76 -4.28 -6.56
N MET A 121 10.86 -4.42 -5.82
CA MET A 121 10.82 -4.50 -4.36
C MET A 121 11.76 -3.47 -3.75
N GLU A 122 11.38 -2.89 -2.62
CA GLU A 122 12.24 -2.10 -1.75
C GLU A 122 12.09 -2.57 -0.29
N SER A 123 13.18 -3.08 0.27
CA SER A 123 13.30 -3.46 1.68
C SER A 123 14.06 -2.39 2.45
N VAL A 124 13.42 -1.82 3.46
CA VAL A 124 14.01 -0.89 4.42
C VAL A 124 14.13 -1.58 5.77
N ARG A 125 15.36 -1.85 6.19
CA ARG A 125 15.67 -2.48 7.48
C ARG A 125 16.27 -1.46 8.44
N GLU A 126 15.69 -1.34 9.61
CA GLU A 126 16.17 -0.49 10.71
C GLU A 126 16.59 -1.37 11.89
N SER A 127 17.86 -1.27 12.29
CA SER A 127 18.41 -2.01 13.44
C SER A 127 19.42 -1.15 14.18
N ARG A 128 19.24 -1.03 15.51
CA ARG A 128 20.14 -0.28 16.42
C ARG A 128 20.45 1.15 15.93
N GLY A 129 19.45 1.85 15.38
CA GLY A 129 19.60 3.22 14.87
C GLY A 129 20.23 3.33 13.48
N ARG A 130 20.58 2.21 12.84
CA ARG A 130 21.06 2.17 11.45
C ARG A 130 19.92 1.79 10.51
N ARG A 131 19.76 2.54 9.43
CA ARG A 131 18.82 2.26 8.34
C ARG A 131 19.59 1.76 7.11
N VAL A 132 19.14 0.67 6.52
CA VAL A 132 19.61 0.13 5.24
C VAL A 132 18.39 0.02 4.33
N SER A 133 18.49 0.57 3.11
CA SER A 133 17.49 0.36 2.06
C SER A 133 18.14 -0.41 0.92
N ILE A 134 17.46 -1.46 0.46
CA ILE A 134 17.84 -2.26 -0.70
C ILE A 134 16.60 -2.34 -1.58
N GLY A 135 16.72 -1.91 -2.82
CA GLY A 135 15.63 -2.01 -3.78
C GLY A 135 16.13 -2.38 -5.16
N GLY A 136 15.26 -3.03 -5.92
CA GLY A 136 15.59 -3.50 -7.26
C GLY A 136 14.47 -4.32 -7.89
N LEU A 137 14.73 -4.72 -9.13
CA LEU A 137 13.87 -5.67 -9.84
C LEU A 137 13.97 -7.03 -9.16
N GLY A 138 12.82 -7.67 -8.99
CA GLY A 138 12.73 -9.08 -8.67
C GLY A 138 12.83 -9.94 -9.93
N ASP A 139 12.51 -11.21 -9.74
CA ASP A 139 12.44 -12.18 -10.83
C ASP A 139 11.18 -11.96 -11.67
N ILE A 140 11.36 -11.84 -12.98
CA ILE A 140 10.25 -11.71 -13.93
C ILE A 140 9.53 -13.06 -14.04
N GLU A 141 8.20 -13.03 -14.03
CA GLU A 141 7.38 -14.22 -14.21
C GLU A 141 6.61 -14.17 -15.53
N LEU A 142 6.65 -15.27 -16.28
CA LEU A 142 5.82 -15.48 -17.45
C LEU A 142 4.81 -16.56 -17.13
N LEU A 143 3.55 -16.17 -17.08
CA LEU A 143 2.43 -17.01 -16.71
C LEU A 143 1.51 -17.20 -17.90
N ALA A 144 0.88 -18.36 -17.98
CA ALA A 144 -0.13 -18.64 -18.97
C ALA A 144 -1.27 -19.46 -18.36
N LYS A 145 -2.49 -18.99 -18.61
CA LYS A 145 -3.73 -19.55 -18.07
C LYS A 145 -4.56 -20.07 -19.21
N ARG A 146 -4.78 -21.39 -19.22
CA ARG A 146 -5.56 -22.07 -20.27
C ARG A 146 -6.84 -22.63 -19.69
N ARG A 147 -7.98 -22.14 -20.21
CA ARG A 147 -9.30 -22.71 -19.93
C ARG A 147 -9.52 -23.91 -20.84
N PHE A 148 -9.74 -25.09 -20.24
CA PHE A 148 -9.86 -26.34 -20.99
C PHE A 148 -11.25 -26.97 -20.89
N PHE A 149 -12.07 -26.54 -19.94
CA PHE A 149 -13.46 -27.00 -19.80
C PHE A 149 -14.40 -25.82 -19.57
N VAL A 150 -15.49 -25.78 -20.33
CA VAL A 150 -16.60 -24.85 -20.14
C VAL A 150 -17.90 -25.61 -20.41
N ARG A 151 -18.81 -25.59 -19.45
CA ARG A 151 -20.17 -26.09 -19.60
C ARG A 151 -21.13 -25.03 -19.11
N GLN A 152 -21.94 -24.50 -20.02
CA GLN A 152 -22.95 -23.50 -19.74
C GLN A 152 -24.33 -24.09 -20.04
N SER A 153 -25.23 -24.05 -19.06
CA SER A 153 -26.65 -24.38 -19.19
C SER A 153 -27.48 -23.36 -18.40
N GLU A 154 -28.80 -23.37 -18.54
CA GLU A 154 -29.68 -22.48 -17.79
C GLU A 154 -29.40 -22.61 -16.28
N GLY A 155 -28.94 -21.52 -15.65
CA GLY A 155 -28.60 -21.47 -14.22
C GLY A 155 -27.28 -22.13 -13.79
N LEU A 156 -26.49 -22.71 -14.70
CA LEU A 156 -25.22 -23.37 -14.35
C LEU A 156 -24.09 -22.98 -15.31
N ASN A 157 -22.99 -22.51 -14.75
CA ASN A 157 -21.75 -22.24 -15.48
C ASN A 157 -20.58 -22.91 -14.76
N VAL A 158 -20.06 -23.99 -15.34
CA VAL A 158 -18.90 -24.71 -14.83
C VAL A 158 -17.73 -24.46 -15.76
N GLN A 159 -16.63 -24.00 -15.19
CA GLN A 159 -15.41 -23.73 -15.94
C GLN A 159 -14.20 -24.30 -15.18
N GLN A 160 -13.20 -24.77 -15.92
CA GLN A 160 -11.94 -25.20 -15.36
C GLN A 160 -10.78 -24.65 -16.20
N SER A 161 -9.74 -24.20 -15.51
CA SER A 161 -8.53 -23.68 -16.12
C SER A 161 -7.29 -24.22 -15.43
N LEU A 162 -6.20 -24.31 -16.17
CA LEU A 162 -4.88 -24.60 -15.66
C LEU A 162 -3.99 -23.37 -15.81
N ILE A 163 -3.23 -23.05 -14.76
CA ILE A 163 -2.22 -22.01 -14.79
C ILE A 163 -0.85 -22.69 -14.78
N TYR A 164 0.03 -22.25 -15.66
CA TYR A 164 1.43 -22.65 -15.72
C TYR A 164 2.28 -21.38 -15.75
N GLY A 165 3.44 -21.44 -15.11
CA GLY A 165 4.31 -20.29 -14.95
C GLY A 165 5.77 -20.69 -15.02
N VAL A 166 6.59 -19.80 -15.56
CA VAL A 166 8.03 -19.87 -15.46
C VAL A 166 8.55 -18.60 -14.81
N LYS A 167 9.44 -18.77 -13.84
CA LYS A 167 10.11 -17.68 -13.15
C LYS A 167 11.53 -17.54 -13.71
N LEU A 168 11.89 -16.33 -14.13
CA LEU A 168 13.18 -16.02 -14.70
C LEU A 168 14.08 -15.42 -13.61
N PRO A 169 15.34 -15.89 -13.45
CA PRO A 169 16.26 -15.41 -12.41
C PRO A 169 16.88 -14.06 -12.80
N THR A 170 16.04 -13.04 -12.97
CA THR A 170 16.42 -11.69 -13.38
C THR A 170 16.58 -10.74 -12.19
N GLY A 171 16.18 -11.17 -10.99
CA GLY A 171 16.18 -10.32 -9.82
C GLY A 171 17.58 -9.97 -9.32
N ALA A 172 17.69 -8.80 -8.70
CA ALA A 172 18.95 -8.34 -8.14
C ALA A 172 19.32 -9.11 -6.85
N ASP A 173 20.47 -9.78 -6.84
CA ASP A 173 20.92 -10.64 -5.73
C ASP A 173 22.38 -10.38 -5.30
N SER A 174 23.00 -9.30 -5.77
CA SER A 174 24.40 -8.96 -5.51
C SER A 174 24.58 -7.71 -4.64
N HIS A 175 23.53 -7.26 -3.96
CA HIS A 175 23.62 -6.08 -3.10
C HIS A 175 24.58 -6.32 -1.94
N ARG A 176 25.37 -5.30 -1.63
CA ARG A 176 26.32 -5.32 -0.51
C ARG A 176 25.86 -4.37 0.57
N ASP A 177 26.09 -4.78 1.80
CA ASP A 177 25.92 -3.92 2.94
C ASP A 177 27.05 -2.88 3.02
N VAL A 178 26.85 -1.95 3.92
CA VAL A 178 27.81 -0.95 4.39
C VAL A 178 29.17 -1.48 4.89
N THR A 179 29.31 -2.77 5.16
CA THR A 179 30.58 -3.42 5.52
C THR A 179 31.26 -4.07 4.31
N GLY A 180 30.66 -3.95 3.12
CA GLY A 180 31.12 -4.54 1.88
C GLY A 180 30.79 -6.03 1.74
N ARG A 181 30.05 -6.62 2.69
CA ARG A 181 29.59 -8.01 2.64
C ARG A 181 28.31 -8.10 1.82
N ARG A 182 28.00 -9.26 1.25
CA ARG A 182 26.70 -9.48 0.60
C ARG A 182 25.60 -9.25 1.63
N ALA A 183 24.58 -8.50 1.23
CA ALA A 183 23.40 -8.27 2.05
C ALA A 183 22.71 -9.61 2.38
N ASP A 184 21.92 -9.61 3.44
CA ASP A 184 21.12 -10.78 3.83
C ASP A 184 20.24 -11.21 2.64
N PRO A 185 20.21 -12.50 2.27
CA PRO A 185 19.34 -12.97 1.21
C PRO A 185 17.88 -12.52 1.41
N HIS A 186 17.36 -12.43 2.63
CA HIS A 186 15.99 -11.97 2.89
C HIS A 186 15.72 -10.50 2.58
N ASP A 187 16.75 -9.69 2.39
CA ASP A 187 16.62 -8.28 2.02
C ASP A 187 16.79 -8.07 0.51
N GLN A 188 17.09 -9.12 -0.25
CA GLN A 188 17.42 -9.03 -1.67
C GLN A 188 16.22 -9.39 -2.56
N PRO A 189 15.94 -8.60 -3.61
CA PRO A 189 14.81 -8.86 -4.50
C PRO A 189 14.89 -10.21 -5.26
N GLY A 190 16.08 -10.65 -5.67
CA GLY A 190 16.28 -11.83 -6.54
C GLY A 190 16.46 -13.18 -5.84
N THR A 191 16.32 -13.25 -4.52
CA THR A 191 16.62 -14.48 -3.73
C THR A 191 15.39 -15.35 -3.48
N GLY A 192 14.31 -15.13 -4.25
CA GLY A 192 13.09 -15.93 -4.13
C GLY A 192 12.31 -15.64 -2.85
N ASN A 193 12.41 -14.44 -2.30
CA ASN A 193 11.55 -14.00 -1.21
C ASN A 193 10.11 -14.04 -1.74
N PRO A 194 9.25 -14.94 -1.26
CA PRO A 194 7.85 -14.89 -1.63
C PRO A 194 7.29 -13.61 -1.02
N GLY A 195 6.71 -12.75 -1.85
CA GLY A 195 5.53 -12.03 -1.39
C GLY A 195 4.57 -13.03 -0.75
#